data_AF-A0A954FZA3-F1
#
_entry.id   AF-A0A954FZA3-F1
#
_cell.length_a   1.000
_cell.length_b   1.000
_cell.length_c   1.000
_cell.angle_alpha   90.00
_cell.angle_beta   90.00
_cell.angle_gamma   90.00
#
_symmetry.space_group_name_H-M   'P 1'
#
loop_
_entity.id
_entity.type
_entity.pdbx_description
1 polymer ?
#
loop_
_entity_poly.entity_id
_entity_poly.type
_entity_poly.pdbx_seq_one_letter_code
_entity_poly.pdbx_strand_id
1 'polypeptide(L)'
;HHFHAPIVPILCWAAAAGVGNIPAFIDRWRWKTKATSVQTFATHFLWCASIATGIFFSLGPLGLVFWDSGSSWYWQRLYVPGERARQFEKVVPLIPQESKVASTDFVHPRFTHHARSYDYSNYRRKVNEYQSGVPADTDFIVIDTQHPYSEIKTPDQVPEYHNHPDQWELLPDKTNGYFIVLKRKKDASSDPK
;
A
#
# COMPACT_ATOMS: atom_id res chain seq x y z
N HIS A 1 2.40 4.36 -8.36
CA HIS A 1 2.29 5.06 -7.06
C HIS A 1 2.46 6.55 -7.29
N HIS A 2 1.37 7.32 -7.34
CA HIS A 2 1.46 8.78 -7.43
C HIS A 2 1.93 9.33 -6.07
N PHE A 3 3.12 9.93 -6.05
CA PHE A 3 3.73 10.53 -4.87
C PHE A 3 2.98 11.83 -4.55
N HIS A 4 1.84 11.72 -3.86
CA HIS A 4 1.05 12.88 -3.44
C HIS A 4 1.59 13.53 -2.15
N ALA A 5 2.54 12.91 -1.46
CA ALA A 5 3.12 13.44 -0.22
C ALA A 5 3.60 14.92 -0.31
N PRO A 6 4.29 15.39 -1.37
CA PRO A 6 4.70 16.79 -1.47
C PRO A 6 3.55 17.75 -1.85
N ILE A 7 2.41 17.27 -2.36
CA ILE A 7 1.32 18.16 -2.77
C ILE A 7 0.65 18.81 -1.55
N VAL A 8 0.58 18.08 -0.43
CA VAL A 8 -0.14 18.55 0.77
C VAL A 8 0.54 19.79 1.37
N PRO A 9 1.87 19.79 1.65
CA PRO A 9 2.56 21.01 2.10
C PRO A 9 2.40 22.19 1.12
N ILE A 10 2.49 21.94 -0.18
CA ILE A 10 2.37 22.98 -1.21
C ILE A 10 0.96 23.61 -1.17
N LEU A 11 -0.09 22.80 -1.06
CA LEU A 11 -1.46 23.29 -0.95
C LEU A 11 -1.68 24.11 0.33
N CYS A 12 -1.13 23.66 1.46
CA CYS A 12 -1.21 24.42 2.71
C CYS A 12 -0.50 25.77 2.61
N TRP A 13 0.71 25.81 2.05
CA TRP A 13 1.44 27.06 1.81
C TRP A 13 0.73 27.96 0.82
N ALA A 14 0.20 27.41 -0.27
CA ALA A 14 -0.58 28.16 -1.25
C ALA A 14 -1.85 28.76 -0.64
N ALA A 15 -2.55 28.02 0.21
CA ALA A 15 -3.72 28.52 0.93
C ALA A 15 -3.36 29.65 1.91
N ALA A 16 -2.30 29.48 2.71
CA ALA A 16 -1.84 30.50 3.65
C ALA A 16 -1.36 31.77 2.93
N ALA A 17 -0.54 31.61 1.89
CA ALA A 17 -0.07 32.71 1.05
C ALA A 17 -1.23 33.40 0.32
N GLY A 18 -2.18 32.64 -0.23
CA GLY A 18 -3.35 33.16 -0.91
C GLY A 18 -4.21 34.03 0.00
N VAL A 19 -4.57 33.52 1.18
CA VAL A 19 -5.36 34.28 2.18
C VAL A 19 -4.60 35.52 2.67
N GLY A 20 -3.28 35.43 2.87
CA GLY A 20 -2.45 36.57 3.27
C GLY A 20 -2.33 37.67 2.20
N ASN A 21 -2.45 37.32 0.92
CA ASN A 21 -2.29 38.26 -0.21
C ASN A 21 -3.61 38.78 -0.80
N ILE A 22 -4.76 38.46 -0.20
CA ILE A 22 -6.09 38.93 -0.65
C ILE A 22 -6.13 40.45 -0.88
N PRO A 23 -5.58 41.31 0.01
CA PRO A 23 -5.59 42.76 -0.22
C PRO A 23 -4.84 43.17 -1.49
N ALA A 24 -3.62 42.66 -1.68
CA ALA A 24 -2.80 42.95 -2.86
C ALA A 24 -3.47 42.47 -4.17
N PHE A 25 -4.19 41.34 -4.11
CA PHE A 25 -4.93 40.81 -5.26
C PHE A 25 -6.14 41.70 -5.63
N ILE A 26 -6.91 42.13 -4.63
CA ILE A 26 -8.07 43.02 -4.82
C ILE A 26 -7.62 44.37 -5.39
N ASP A 27 -6.53 44.94 -4.87
CA ASP A 27 -5.97 46.20 -5.35
C ASP A 27 -5.47 46.08 -6.80
N ARG A 28 -4.77 44.99 -7.13
CA ARG A 28 -4.26 44.71 -8.48
C ARG A 28 -5.38 44.61 -9.52
N TRP A 29 -6.52 44.04 -9.16
CA TRP A 29 -7.66 43.84 -10.06
C TRP A 29 -8.73 44.93 -9.93
N ARG A 30 -8.49 45.97 -9.12
CA ARG A 30 -9.38 47.13 -8.90
C ARG A 30 -10.82 46.72 -8.57
N TRP A 31 -11.00 45.66 -7.80
CA TRP A 31 -12.33 45.25 -7.37
C TRP A 31 -12.91 46.27 -6.39
N LYS A 32 -14.19 46.61 -6.54
CA LYS A 32 -14.88 47.61 -5.69
C LYS A 32 -15.22 47.09 -4.28
N THR A 33 -14.65 45.96 -3.86
CA THR A 33 -14.90 45.30 -2.58
C THR A 33 -13.90 45.74 -1.53
N LYS A 34 -14.34 45.87 -0.27
CA LYS A 34 -13.44 46.16 0.85
C LYS A 34 -12.53 44.96 1.11
N ALA A 35 -11.23 45.12 0.82
CA ALA A 35 -10.22 44.07 0.97
C ALA A 35 -10.23 43.39 2.35
N THR A 36 -10.38 44.18 3.42
CA THR A 36 -10.47 43.68 4.80
C THR A 36 -11.66 42.72 4.99
N SER A 37 -12.82 43.03 4.43
CA SER A 37 -14.01 42.17 4.57
C SER A 37 -13.84 40.84 3.85
N VAL A 38 -13.20 40.85 2.67
CA VAL A 38 -12.93 39.64 1.90
C VAL A 38 -11.89 38.77 2.62
N GLN A 39 -10.84 39.39 3.18
CA GLN A 39 -9.80 38.69 3.93
C GLN A 39 -10.33 38.09 5.23
N THR A 40 -11.18 38.83 5.97
CA THR A 40 -11.85 38.31 7.17
C THR A 40 -12.74 37.13 6.81
N PHE A 41 -13.57 37.24 5.77
CA PHE A 41 -14.41 36.14 5.32
C PHE A 41 -13.59 34.91 4.94
N ALA A 42 -12.56 35.07 4.10
CA ALA A 42 -11.71 33.96 3.66
C ALA A 42 -11.00 33.28 4.82
N THR A 43 -10.50 34.05 5.80
CA THR A 43 -9.89 33.51 7.03
C THR A 43 -10.91 32.69 7.83
N HIS A 44 -12.11 33.23 8.08
CA HIS A 44 -13.15 32.51 8.82
C HIS A 44 -13.61 31.25 8.08
N PHE A 45 -13.81 31.35 6.76
CA PHE A 45 -14.17 30.19 5.94
C PHE A 45 -13.11 29.10 6.03
N LEU A 46 -11.82 29.44 5.89
CA LEU A 46 -10.72 28.49 6.01
C LEU A 46 -10.70 27.83 7.39
N TRP A 47 -10.83 28.61 8.47
CA TRP A 47 -10.89 28.07 9.83
C TRP A 47 -12.09 27.16 10.04
N CYS A 48 -13.29 27.59 9.67
CA CYS A 48 -14.51 26.79 9.79
C CYS A 48 -14.44 25.50 8.98
N ALA A 49 -13.95 25.56 7.74
CA ALA A 49 -13.77 24.38 6.90
C ALA A 49 -12.73 23.41 7.48
N SER A 50 -11.62 23.93 8.03
CA SER A 50 -10.58 23.11 8.65
C SER A 50 -11.09 22.43 9.93
N ILE A 51 -11.80 23.17 10.79
CA ILE A 51 -12.41 22.63 12.00
C ILE A 51 -13.49 21.58 11.64
N ALA A 52 -14.38 21.88 10.70
CA ALA A 52 -15.40 20.95 10.25
C ALA A 52 -14.76 19.67 9.68
N THR A 53 -13.72 19.79 8.86
CA THR A 53 -12.99 18.63 8.34
C THR A 53 -12.33 17.83 9.47
N GLY A 54 -11.70 18.51 10.44
CA GLY A 54 -11.10 17.88 11.61
C GLY A 54 -12.10 17.15 12.52
N ILE A 55 -13.32 17.69 12.66
CA ILE A 55 -14.38 17.08 13.49
C ILE A 55 -15.08 15.94 12.74
N PHE A 56 -15.42 16.10 11.46
CA PHE A 56 -16.24 15.12 10.76
C PHE A 56 -15.43 14.08 9.98
N PHE A 57 -14.18 14.36 9.59
CA PHE A 57 -13.39 13.53 8.68
C PHE A 57 -11.96 13.26 9.15
N SER A 58 -11.69 13.33 10.45
CA SER A 58 -10.37 13.02 11.01
C SER A 58 -10.21 11.56 11.40
N LEU A 59 -9.01 11.02 11.12
CA LEU A 59 -8.54 9.71 11.57
C LEU A 59 -7.98 9.75 13.01
N GLY A 60 -8.05 10.89 13.70
CA GLY A 60 -7.54 11.06 15.06
C GLY A 60 -8.66 11.25 16.10
N PRO A 61 -8.30 11.28 17.40
CA PRO A 61 -9.26 11.33 18.51
C PRO A 61 -10.22 12.53 18.53
N LEU A 62 -9.94 13.59 17.77
CA LEU A 62 -10.78 14.78 17.64
C LEU A 62 -11.91 14.61 16.61
N GLY A 63 -11.90 13.54 15.81
CA GLY A 63 -12.92 13.26 14.80
C GLY A 63 -14.06 12.39 15.33
N LEU A 64 -15.30 12.66 14.92
CA LEU A 64 -16.48 11.86 15.26
C LEU A 64 -16.38 10.44 14.69
N VAL A 65 -15.96 10.33 13.42
CA VAL A 65 -15.81 9.06 12.71
C VAL A 65 -14.74 8.13 13.30
N PHE A 66 -13.85 8.65 14.15
CA PHE A 66 -12.86 7.89 14.90
C PHE A 66 -13.50 7.05 16.02
N TRP A 67 -14.56 7.58 16.63
CA TRP A 67 -15.27 6.95 17.75
C TRP A 67 -16.51 6.17 17.32
N ASP A 68 -16.98 6.38 16.10
CA ASP A 68 -18.14 5.68 15.54
C ASP A 68 -17.81 4.23 15.16
N SER A 69 -18.41 3.27 15.87
CA SER A 69 -18.26 1.83 15.59
C SER A 69 -18.80 1.37 14.22
N GLY A 70 -19.69 2.15 13.59
CA GLY A 70 -20.18 1.91 12.24
C GLY A 70 -19.16 2.28 11.16
N SER A 71 -18.26 3.21 11.47
CA SER A 71 -17.26 3.73 10.55
C SER A 71 -16.14 2.73 10.23
N SER A 72 -15.58 2.81 9.02
CA SER A 72 -14.31 2.14 8.68
C SER A 72 -13.11 2.77 9.37
N TRP A 73 -13.24 4.01 9.84
CA TRP A 73 -12.20 4.77 10.55
C TRP A 73 -12.31 4.67 12.07
N TYR A 74 -13.19 3.79 12.56
CA TYR A 74 -13.27 3.47 13.98
C TYR A 74 -11.89 3.05 14.50
N TRP A 75 -11.43 3.63 15.60
CA TRP A 75 -10.07 3.43 16.10
C TRP A 75 -9.71 1.95 16.31
N GLN A 76 -10.64 1.11 16.78
CA GLN A 76 -10.42 -0.33 16.95
C GLN A 76 -10.34 -1.11 15.64
N ARG A 77 -10.75 -0.51 14.52
CA ARG A 77 -10.55 -1.08 13.18
C ARG A 77 -9.32 -0.48 12.49
N LEU A 78 -9.06 0.82 12.70
CA LEU A 78 -7.98 1.55 12.06
C LEU A 78 -6.59 1.08 12.54
N TYR A 79 -6.44 0.85 13.84
CA TYR A 79 -5.14 0.49 14.44
C TYR A 79 -4.97 -0.99 14.73
N VAL A 80 -5.99 -1.80 14.49
CA VAL A 80 -5.91 -3.26 14.66
C VAL A 80 -5.64 -3.89 13.30
N PRO A 81 -4.69 -4.84 13.21
CA PRO A 81 -4.45 -5.57 11.98
C PRO A 81 -5.74 -6.23 11.47
N GLY A 82 -6.10 -5.93 10.23
CA GLY A 82 -7.20 -6.62 9.55
C GLY A 82 -6.87 -8.10 9.32
N GLU A 83 -7.90 -8.86 8.94
CA GLU A 83 -7.77 -10.33 8.81
C GLU A 83 -6.65 -10.74 7.85
N ARG A 84 -6.51 -10.05 6.73
CA ARG A 84 -5.41 -10.27 5.76
C ARG A 84 -4.02 -10.16 6.40
N ALA A 85 -3.81 -9.22 7.31
CA ALA A 85 -2.55 -9.07 8.01
C ALA A 85 -2.34 -10.18 9.05
N ARG A 86 -3.40 -10.58 9.77
CA ARG A 86 -3.35 -11.71 10.72
C ARG A 86 -3.05 -13.04 10.04
N GLN A 87 -3.63 -13.29 8.86
CA GLN A 87 -3.32 -14.50 8.10
C GLN A 87 -1.86 -14.57 7.64
N PHE A 88 -1.22 -13.41 7.43
CA PHE A 88 0.19 -13.35 7.01
C PHE A 88 1.15 -13.85 8.10
N GLU A 89 0.79 -13.76 9.38
CA GLU A 89 1.58 -14.32 10.50
C GLU A 89 1.77 -15.83 10.37
N LYS A 90 0.89 -16.51 9.64
CA LYS A 90 0.99 -17.95 9.34
C LYS A 90 1.93 -18.26 8.17
N VAL A 91 2.20 -17.28 7.31
CA VAL A 91 3.06 -17.41 6.13
C VAL A 91 4.52 -17.19 6.48
N VAL A 92 4.83 -16.18 7.30
CA VAL A 92 6.22 -15.81 7.65
C VAL A 92 7.05 -17.01 8.17
N PRO A 93 6.54 -17.86 9.08
CA PRO A 93 7.34 -18.98 9.60
C PRO A 93 7.63 -20.08 8.57
N LEU A 94 6.92 -20.10 7.44
CA LEU A 94 7.13 -21.09 6.38
C LEU A 94 8.37 -20.76 5.52
N ILE A 95 8.86 -19.53 5.61
CA ILE A 95 9.88 -18.99 4.71
C ILE A 95 11.10 -18.62 5.55
N PRO A 96 12.19 -19.40 5.45
CA PRO A 96 13.43 -19.10 6.16
C PRO A 96 14.04 -17.76 5.71
N GLN A 97 14.69 -17.05 6.63
CA GLN A 97 15.22 -15.71 6.38
C GLN A 97 16.31 -15.69 5.30
N GLU A 98 17.07 -16.76 5.15
CA GLU A 98 18.10 -16.94 4.13
C GLU A 98 17.54 -17.17 2.71
N SER A 99 16.22 -17.30 2.57
CA SER A 99 15.57 -17.58 1.29
C SER A 99 15.46 -16.34 0.40
N LYS A 100 15.35 -16.56 -0.91
CA LYS A 100 15.04 -15.53 -1.90
C LYS A 100 13.56 -15.61 -2.26
N VAL A 101 12.81 -14.54 -2.02
CA VAL A 101 11.34 -14.58 -2.05
C VAL A 101 10.82 -13.63 -3.12
N ALA A 102 10.04 -14.15 -4.07
CA ALA A 102 9.22 -13.33 -4.94
C ALA A 102 7.82 -13.16 -4.35
N SER A 103 7.27 -11.95 -4.37
CA SER A 103 5.94 -11.73 -3.80
C SER A 103 5.22 -10.53 -4.40
N THR A 104 3.90 -10.58 -4.39
CA THR A 104 3.07 -9.48 -4.93
C THR A 104 3.29 -8.16 -4.17
N ASP A 105 3.21 -7.04 -4.88
CA ASP A 105 3.51 -5.68 -4.40
C ASP A 105 3.08 -5.35 -2.95
N PHE A 106 1.86 -5.70 -2.55
CA PHE A 106 1.30 -5.29 -1.26
C PHE A 106 1.75 -6.14 -0.05
N VAL A 107 2.43 -7.26 -0.30
CA VAL A 107 3.11 -8.05 0.73
C VAL A 107 4.62 -7.99 0.61
N HIS A 108 5.15 -7.58 -0.54
CA HIS A 108 6.58 -7.45 -0.79
C HIS A 108 7.39 -6.70 0.30
N PRO A 109 6.93 -5.56 0.86
CA PRO A 109 7.63 -4.89 1.94
C PRO A 109 7.89 -5.79 3.16
N ARG A 110 7.03 -6.79 3.40
CA ARG A 110 7.17 -7.72 4.52
C ARG A 110 8.28 -8.75 4.31
N PHE A 111 8.80 -8.93 3.10
CA PHE A 111 9.89 -9.86 2.80
C PHE A 111 11.26 -9.19 2.62
N THR A 112 11.35 -7.87 2.78
CA THR A 112 12.58 -7.09 2.57
C THR A 112 13.76 -7.49 3.47
N HIS A 113 13.50 -8.20 4.57
CA HIS A 113 14.52 -8.70 5.51
C HIS A 113 15.07 -10.10 5.15
N HIS A 114 14.59 -10.70 4.06
CA HIS A 114 15.10 -11.98 3.55
C HIS A 114 16.35 -11.76 2.68
N ALA A 115 17.08 -12.83 2.35
CA ALA A 115 18.32 -12.75 1.57
C ALA A 115 18.15 -11.96 0.26
N ARG A 116 17.01 -12.16 -0.44
CA ARG A 116 16.53 -11.28 -1.51
C ARG A 116 15.01 -11.22 -1.51
N SER A 117 14.46 -10.07 -1.88
CA SER A 117 13.03 -9.91 -2.15
C SER A 117 12.83 -9.43 -3.58
N TYR A 118 12.01 -10.15 -4.34
CA TYR A 118 11.63 -9.84 -5.71
C TYR A 118 10.16 -9.43 -5.76
N ASP A 119 9.85 -8.51 -6.66
CA ASP A 119 8.48 -8.13 -6.99
C ASP A 119 7.89 -9.19 -7.94
N TYR A 120 6.78 -9.80 -7.54
CA TYR A 120 5.97 -10.68 -8.39
C TYR A 120 4.88 -9.84 -9.05
N SER A 121 5.19 -9.36 -10.26
CA SER A 121 4.29 -8.52 -11.06
C SER A 121 4.48 -8.75 -12.55
N ASN A 122 3.51 -8.32 -13.35
CA ASN A 122 3.57 -8.39 -14.81
C ASN A 122 4.56 -7.37 -15.43
N TYR A 123 5.26 -6.59 -14.62
CA TYR A 123 6.22 -5.60 -15.10
C TYR A 123 7.53 -6.27 -15.49
N ARG A 124 8.01 -6.01 -16.71
CA ARG A 124 9.33 -6.49 -17.15
C ARG A 124 10.42 -5.75 -16.37
N ARG A 125 11.32 -6.49 -15.72
CA ARG A 125 12.41 -5.92 -14.91
C ARG A 125 13.77 -6.49 -15.33
N LYS A 126 14.81 -5.66 -15.21
CA LYS A 126 16.21 -6.07 -15.45
C LYS A 126 16.66 -7.24 -14.56
N VAL A 127 16.13 -7.35 -13.34
CA VAL A 127 16.47 -8.42 -12.38
C VAL A 127 16.06 -9.81 -12.86
N ASN A 128 15.14 -9.89 -13.83
CA ASN A 128 14.77 -11.13 -14.53
C ASN A 128 15.02 -11.00 -16.04
N GLU A 129 16.05 -10.24 -16.44
CA GLU A 129 16.41 -10.04 -17.86
C GLU A 129 15.25 -9.57 -18.77
N TYR A 130 14.28 -8.85 -18.21
CA TYR A 130 13.02 -8.44 -18.88
C TYR A 130 12.12 -9.60 -19.35
N GLN A 131 12.34 -10.80 -18.81
CA GLN A 131 11.48 -11.95 -18.97
C GLN A 131 10.31 -11.90 -17.99
N SER A 132 9.22 -12.61 -18.33
CA SER A 132 8.07 -12.79 -17.45
C SER A 132 8.37 -13.80 -16.33
N GLY A 133 7.70 -13.65 -15.20
CA GLY A 133 7.82 -14.56 -14.06
C GLY A 133 8.94 -14.16 -13.09
N VAL A 134 9.36 -15.12 -12.27
CA VAL A 134 10.36 -14.90 -11.21
C VAL A 134 11.79 -15.24 -11.67
N PRO A 135 12.82 -14.59 -11.08
CA PRO A 135 14.20 -14.99 -11.29
C PRO A 135 14.43 -16.48 -10.98
N ALA A 136 15.32 -17.12 -11.74
CA ALA A 136 15.63 -18.55 -11.60
C ALA A 136 16.15 -18.92 -10.19
N ASP A 137 16.75 -17.97 -9.49
CA ASP A 137 17.28 -18.18 -8.14
C ASP A 137 16.25 -17.99 -7.01
N THR A 138 14.96 -17.80 -7.34
CA THR A 138 13.88 -17.61 -6.37
C THR A 138 13.54 -18.92 -5.65
N ASP A 139 13.57 -18.94 -4.32
CA ASP A 139 13.25 -20.11 -3.50
C ASP A 139 11.75 -20.20 -3.16
N PHE A 140 11.08 -19.07 -2.97
CA PHE A 140 9.66 -19.01 -2.59
C PHE A 140 8.91 -17.96 -3.41
N ILE A 141 7.64 -18.26 -3.71
CA ILE A 141 6.68 -17.31 -4.30
C ILE A 141 5.51 -17.14 -3.33
N VAL A 142 5.18 -15.89 -3.00
CA VAL A 142 4.04 -15.56 -2.13
C VAL A 142 3.09 -14.61 -2.83
N ILE A 143 1.90 -15.10 -3.13
CA ILE A 143 0.87 -14.35 -3.85
C ILE A 143 -0.27 -14.04 -2.89
N ASP A 144 -0.59 -12.76 -2.79
CA ASP A 144 -1.78 -12.29 -2.10
C ASP A 144 -2.99 -12.35 -3.03
N THR A 145 -3.97 -13.18 -2.68
CA THR A 145 -5.17 -13.39 -3.51
C THR A 145 -6.27 -12.37 -3.21
N GLN A 146 -6.20 -11.66 -2.08
CA GLN A 146 -7.29 -10.81 -1.59
C GLN A 146 -7.15 -9.35 -2.00
N HIS A 147 -5.98 -8.94 -2.53
CA HIS A 147 -5.82 -7.57 -3.01
C HIS A 147 -6.76 -7.27 -4.19
N PRO A 148 -7.41 -6.08 -4.24
CA PRO A 148 -8.26 -5.68 -5.37
C PRO A 148 -7.58 -5.73 -6.75
N TYR A 149 -6.26 -5.52 -6.79
CA TYR A 149 -5.45 -5.57 -8.00
C TYR A 149 -4.73 -6.91 -8.22
N SER A 150 -5.00 -7.92 -7.40
CA SER A 150 -4.42 -9.25 -7.62
C SER A 150 -5.23 -10.00 -8.66
N GLU A 151 -4.59 -10.37 -9.76
CA GLU A 151 -5.18 -11.14 -10.86
C GLU A 151 -5.24 -12.64 -10.55
N ILE A 152 -4.33 -13.14 -9.69
CA ILE A 152 -4.21 -14.54 -9.32
C ILE A 152 -4.97 -14.79 -8.03
N LYS A 153 -5.97 -15.67 -8.09
CA LYS A 153 -6.86 -16.06 -6.98
C LYS A 153 -6.70 -17.51 -6.58
N THR A 154 -6.28 -18.39 -7.48
CA THR A 154 -6.10 -19.83 -7.23
C THR A 154 -4.71 -20.30 -7.63
N PRO A 155 -4.20 -21.40 -7.03
CA PRO A 155 -2.87 -21.92 -7.36
C PRO A 155 -2.68 -22.26 -8.84
N ASP A 156 -3.72 -22.77 -9.50
CA ASP A 156 -3.66 -23.15 -10.93
C ASP A 156 -3.48 -21.96 -11.87
N GLN A 157 -3.73 -20.73 -11.39
CA GLN A 157 -3.50 -19.50 -12.15
C GLN A 157 -2.05 -19.02 -12.06
N VAL A 158 -1.22 -19.63 -11.20
CA VAL A 158 0.19 -19.29 -11.07
C VAL A 158 0.97 -20.00 -12.19
N PRO A 159 1.57 -19.27 -13.16
CA PRO A 159 2.26 -19.89 -14.30
C PRO A 159 3.38 -20.85 -13.88
N GLU A 160 4.12 -20.51 -12.81
CA GLU A 160 5.19 -21.34 -12.28
C GLU A 160 4.68 -22.70 -11.77
N TYR A 161 3.51 -22.74 -11.15
CA TYR A 161 2.92 -23.99 -10.67
C TYR A 161 2.22 -24.77 -11.78
N HIS A 162 1.50 -24.07 -12.67
CA HIS A 162 0.75 -24.69 -13.76
C HIS A 162 1.66 -25.30 -14.84
N ASN A 163 2.69 -24.55 -15.28
CA ASN A 163 3.56 -24.96 -16.37
C ASN A 163 4.75 -25.81 -15.91
N HIS A 164 5.18 -25.65 -14.65
CA HIS A 164 6.35 -26.34 -14.09
C HIS A 164 6.04 -26.99 -12.72
N PRO A 165 5.05 -27.88 -12.62
CA PRO A 165 4.68 -28.53 -11.36
C PRO A 165 5.78 -29.44 -10.80
N ASP A 166 6.75 -29.83 -11.62
CA ASP A 166 7.95 -30.56 -11.25
C ASP A 166 8.96 -29.70 -10.48
N GLN A 167 9.00 -28.40 -10.72
CA GLN A 167 9.93 -27.46 -10.08
C GLN A 167 9.35 -26.78 -8.84
N TRP A 168 8.02 -26.74 -8.71
CA TRP A 168 7.34 -26.02 -7.64
C TRP A 168 6.44 -26.93 -6.81
N GLU A 169 6.47 -26.72 -5.50
CA GLU A 169 5.61 -27.37 -4.52
C GLU A 169 4.66 -26.32 -3.95
N LEU A 170 3.35 -26.58 -4.04
CA LEU A 170 2.34 -25.79 -3.34
C LEU A 170 2.33 -26.19 -1.86
N LEU A 171 2.64 -25.23 -0.98
CA LEU A 171 2.54 -25.48 0.45
C LEU A 171 1.08 -25.53 0.91
N PRO A 172 0.75 -26.33 1.94
CA PRO A 172 -0.61 -26.41 2.47
C PRO A 172 -1.14 -25.03 2.89
N ASP A 173 -2.33 -24.69 2.42
CA ASP A 173 -2.96 -23.42 2.77
C ASP A 173 -3.47 -23.44 4.21
N LYS A 174 -2.84 -22.64 5.07
CA LYS A 174 -3.26 -22.39 6.46
C LYS A 174 -3.93 -21.03 6.63
N THR A 175 -4.09 -20.29 5.54
CA THR A 175 -4.50 -18.89 5.49
C THR A 175 -5.95 -18.71 5.06
N ASN A 176 -6.69 -19.80 4.80
CA ASN A 176 -8.07 -19.79 4.31
C ASN A 176 -8.22 -19.06 2.97
N GLY A 177 -7.28 -19.30 2.05
CA GLY A 177 -7.29 -18.76 0.71
C GLY A 177 -6.80 -17.31 0.61
N TYR A 178 -6.17 -16.76 1.64
CA TYR A 178 -5.61 -15.39 1.60
C TYR A 178 -4.28 -15.31 0.87
N PHE A 179 -3.46 -16.35 0.98
CA PHE A 179 -2.14 -16.40 0.37
C PHE A 179 -1.90 -17.74 -0.29
N ILE A 180 -1.30 -17.69 -1.48
CA ILE A 180 -0.72 -18.86 -2.14
C ILE A 180 0.77 -18.82 -1.88
N VAL A 181 1.33 -19.93 -1.40
CA VAL A 181 2.77 -20.05 -1.12
C VAL A 181 3.33 -21.22 -1.92
N LEU A 182 4.22 -20.91 -2.84
CA LEU A 182 4.98 -21.91 -3.59
C LEU A 182 6.41 -21.96 -3.06
N LYS A 183 6.94 -23.18 -2.96
CA LYS A 183 8.33 -23.44 -2.63
C LYS A 183 9.00 -24.12 -3.82
N ARG A 184 10.20 -23.67 -4.19
CA ARG A 184 11.01 -24.34 -5.20
C ARG A 184 11.46 -25.69 -4.66
N LYS A 185 11.22 -26.75 -5.43
CA LYS A 185 11.77 -28.08 -5.17
C LYS A 185 13.26 -28.01 -5.46
N LYS A 186 14.10 -28.39 -4.49
CA LYS A 186 15.53 -28.56 -4.75
C LYS A 186 15.69 -29.83 -5.57
N ASP A 187 16.39 -29.73 -6.70
CA ASP A 187 16.80 -30.93 -7.43
C ASP A 187 17.63 -31.81 -6.48
N ALA A 188 17.33 -33.10 -6.44
CA ALA A 188 18.05 -34.09 -5.62
C ALA A 188 19.55 -34.23 -5.99
N SER A 189 20.05 -33.43 -6.93
CA SER A 189 21.42 -33.44 -7.45
C SER A 189 22.31 -32.30 -6.92
N SER A 190 21.83 -31.42 -6.05
CA SER A 190 22.63 -30.33 -5.47
C SER A 190 22.93 -30.52 -3.98
N ASP A 191 23.24 -31.74 -3.55
CA ASP A 191 23.98 -31.95 -2.31
C ASP A 191 25.48 -31.84 -2.62
N PRO A 192 26.21 -30.85 -2.08
CA PRO A 192 27.65 -30.82 -2.17
C PRO A 192 28.21 -31.97 -1.31
N LYS A 193 28.92 -32.90 -1.96
CA LYS A 193 29.87 -33.79 -1.28
C LYS A 193 31.04 -33.00 -0.72
#